data_AF-A0A7J7GPA9-F1
#
_entry.id   AF-A0A7J7GPA9-F1
#
_cell.length_a   1.000
_cell.length_b   1.000
_cell.length_c   1.000
_cell.angle_alpha   90.00
_cell.angle_beta   90.00
_cell.angle_gamma   90.00
#
_symmetry.space_group_name_H-M   'P 1'
#
loop_
_entity.id
_entity.type
_entity.pdbx_description
1 polymer ?
#
loop_
_entity_poly.entity_id
_entity_poly.type
_entity_poly.pdbx_seq_one_letter_code
_entity_poly.pdbx_strand_id
1 'polypeptide(L)'
;MDLTEEWYYRTFLEYGFGLSAVPLEPFKDCPENAVFMDGYLTGQDGTPGNISNVFCIFEHYTGDVMWCHTENSIPGAVVTEVRPEVTLVVRMVSTLANYDYIVDWEFKQSGSIKAVVGLSGMLEVRGLNGTHTDQIQEEVYGTLLAENTLGAYHDHFLIYHLDLDVDGEANSFVNSTLQTTRVRDNGSPRKSYWTVASKTAKTESDSRIQLGLKPSELLVVNPNKKTKVGSPVGYHLIPGLVVGSSLSDDDYAQFQGAFTKYNVWVTPYNKSEKWAGGLYVDQS
;
A
#
# COMPACT_ATOMS: atom_id res chain seq x y z
N MET A 1 -3.18 9.56 -18.86
CA MET A 1 -4.37 9.18 -19.65
C MET A 1 -4.63 10.09 -20.86
N ASP A 2 -3.69 10.95 -21.26
CA ASP A 2 -3.86 11.84 -22.40
C ASP A 2 -3.25 11.21 -23.66
N LEU A 3 -4.06 11.05 -24.71
CA LEU A 3 -3.70 10.32 -25.93
C LEU A 3 -2.96 11.18 -26.98
N THR A 4 -2.77 12.47 -26.70
CA THR A 4 -2.11 13.38 -27.65
C THR A 4 -0.60 13.17 -27.70
N GLU A 5 0.03 13.61 -28.79
CA GLU A 5 1.49 13.50 -29.01
C GLU A 5 2.32 14.08 -27.85
N GLU A 6 1.78 15.09 -27.16
CA GLU A 6 2.44 15.75 -26.04
C GLU A 6 2.56 14.85 -24.79
N TRP A 7 1.65 13.88 -24.60
CA TRP A 7 1.48 13.18 -23.32
C TRP A 7 1.34 11.65 -23.38
N TYR A 8 1.06 11.04 -24.54
CA TYR A 8 0.75 9.60 -24.62
C TYR A 8 1.83 8.67 -24.05
N TYR A 9 3.09 9.12 -24.05
CA TYR A 9 4.25 8.35 -23.58
C TYR A 9 4.53 8.50 -22.07
N ARG A 10 3.77 9.33 -21.34
CA ARG A 10 4.06 9.62 -19.92
C ARG A 10 3.48 8.56 -18.99
N THR A 11 4.25 7.50 -18.77
CA THR A 11 3.93 6.42 -17.82
C THR A 11 5.19 6.04 -17.02
N PHE A 12 5.48 6.80 -15.98
CA PHE A 12 6.77 6.74 -15.28
C PHE A 12 6.98 5.47 -14.45
N LEU A 13 8.12 4.81 -14.65
CA LEU A 13 8.62 3.70 -13.81
C LEU A 13 10.15 3.76 -13.55
N GLU A 14 10.85 4.75 -14.12
CA GLU A 14 12.29 4.64 -14.40
C GLU A 14 13.17 5.41 -13.41
N TYR A 15 12.56 6.12 -12.47
CA TYR A 15 13.27 6.93 -11.49
C TYR A 15 13.67 6.08 -10.28
N GLY A 16 14.95 6.09 -9.93
CA GLY A 16 15.43 5.39 -8.74
C GLY A 16 14.85 6.01 -7.47
N PHE A 17 13.95 5.31 -6.78
CA PHE A 17 13.23 5.84 -5.61
C PHE A 17 14.16 6.33 -4.49
N GLY A 18 15.30 5.65 -4.29
CA GLY A 18 16.36 6.08 -3.38
C GLY A 18 17.22 7.22 -3.92
N LEU A 19 17.40 7.32 -5.24
CA LEU A 19 18.10 8.44 -5.88
C LEU A 19 17.30 9.74 -5.77
N SER A 20 15.97 9.62 -5.73
CA SER A 20 15.02 10.71 -5.56
C SER A 20 14.74 11.08 -4.09
N ALA A 21 15.47 10.47 -3.14
CA ALA A 21 15.37 10.80 -1.73
C ALA A 21 15.78 12.26 -1.46
N VAL A 22 15.02 12.96 -0.63
CA VAL A 22 15.31 14.35 -0.24
C VAL A 22 15.67 14.44 1.26
N PRO A 23 16.54 15.38 1.66
CA PRO A 23 16.76 15.69 3.07
C PRO A 23 15.45 16.10 3.74
N LEU A 24 15.11 15.45 4.86
CA LEU A 24 13.93 15.77 5.65
C LEU A 24 14.19 17.02 6.51
N GLU A 25 13.25 17.96 6.47
CA GLU A 25 13.30 19.20 7.24
C GLU A 25 12.84 18.94 8.69
N PRO A 26 13.72 19.15 9.69
CA PRO A 26 13.34 18.99 11.09
C PRO A 26 12.15 19.87 11.48
N PHE A 27 11.27 19.32 12.33
CA PHE A 27 10.04 19.96 12.84
C PHE A 27 8.94 20.23 11.80
N LYS A 28 9.18 19.93 10.52
CA LYS A 28 8.19 20.04 9.44
C LYS A 28 7.82 18.66 8.90
N ASP A 29 8.81 17.95 8.37
CA ASP A 29 8.62 16.59 7.85
C ASP A 29 8.60 15.55 8.96
N CYS A 30 9.32 15.84 10.06
CA CYS A 30 9.45 14.94 11.21
C CYS A 30 9.31 15.71 12.53
N PRO A 31 8.74 15.10 13.58
CA PRO A 31 8.51 15.75 14.86
C PRO A 31 9.81 16.01 15.64
N GLU A 32 9.72 16.78 16.71
CA GLU A 32 10.86 17.16 17.57
C GLU A 32 11.61 15.97 18.18
N ASN A 33 10.91 14.87 18.48
CA ASN A 33 11.51 13.66 19.04
C ASN A 33 12.13 12.73 17.98
N ALA A 34 12.25 13.18 16.72
CA ALA A 34 12.80 12.36 15.65
C ALA A 34 14.33 12.27 15.71
N VAL A 35 14.83 11.07 15.45
CA VAL A 35 16.25 10.80 15.19
C VAL A 35 16.43 10.66 13.68
N PHE A 36 17.37 11.42 13.12
CA PHE A 36 17.65 11.41 11.70
C PHE A 36 18.79 10.46 11.35
N MET A 37 18.71 9.86 10.17
CA MET A 37 19.78 9.06 9.58
C MET A 37 20.09 9.55 8.18
N ASP A 38 21.38 9.71 7.91
CA ASP A 38 21.90 10.05 6.61
C ASP A 38 21.83 8.84 5.66
N GLY A 39 21.80 9.12 4.35
CA GLY A 39 21.89 8.13 3.29
C GLY A 39 23.08 8.40 2.38
N TYR A 40 23.67 7.35 1.81
CA TYR A 40 24.72 7.49 0.81
C TYR A 40 24.23 7.01 -0.54
N LEU A 41 24.45 7.82 -1.56
CA LEU A 41 24.22 7.49 -2.96
C LEU A 41 25.53 7.56 -3.73
N THR A 42 25.53 7.01 -4.94
CA THR A 42 26.69 7.06 -5.83
C THR A 42 26.38 7.97 -7.01
N GLY A 43 27.26 8.93 -7.28
CA GLY A 43 27.22 9.76 -8.48
C GLY A 43 27.46 8.95 -9.75
N GLN A 44 27.17 9.53 -10.91
CA GLN A 44 27.37 8.85 -12.20
C GLN A 44 28.83 8.46 -12.47
N ASP A 45 29.78 9.15 -11.84
CA ASP A 45 31.22 8.90 -11.89
C ASP A 45 31.70 7.84 -10.87
N GLY A 46 30.79 7.29 -10.05
CA GLY A 46 31.12 6.35 -8.99
C GLY A 46 31.46 6.99 -7.65
N THR A 47 31.43 8.33 -7.54
CA THR A 47 31.78 9.02 -6.29
C THR A 47 30.66 8.89 -5.26
N PRO A 48 30.93 8.48 -4.00
CA PRO A 48 29.91 8.44 -2.95
C PRO A 48 29.52 9.86 -2.52
N GLY A 49 28.22 10.16 -2.54
CA GLY A 49 27.62 11.39 -2.03
C GLY A 49 26.80 11.11 -0.78
N ASN A 50 27.02 11.89 0.27
CA ASN A 50 26.17 11.87 1.46
C ASN A 50 24.94 12.76 1.26
N ILE A 51 23.77 12.28 1.67
CA ILE A 51 22.54 13.05 1.81
C ILE A 51 22.16 13.03 3.29
N SER A 52 22.17 14.20 3.92
CA SER A 52 21.79 14.31 5.33
C SER A 52 20.31 14.07 5.54
N ASN A 53 19.92 13.51 6.68
CA ASN A 53 18.52 13.41 7.11
C ASN A 53 17.57 12.70 6.12
N VAL A 54 18.02 11.64 5.45
CA VAL A 54 17.18 10.89 4.47
C VAL A 54 16.05 10.13 5.16
N PHE A 55 16.33 9.59 6.35
CA PHE A 55 15.33 8.92 7.17
C PHE A 55 15.15 9.69 8.47
N CYS A 56 13.93 9.64 9.01
CA CYS A 56 13.69 9.99 10.39
C CYS A 56 12.93 8.87 11.10
N ILE A 57 13.30 8.63 12.35
CA ILE A 57 12.71 7.60 13.20
C ILE A 57 12.18 8.28 14.46
N PHE A 58 10.89 8.09 14.76
CA PHE A 58 10.26 8.74 15.90
C PHE A 58 9.14 7.90 16.52
N GLU A 59 8.86 8.15 17.79
CA GLU A 59 7.65 7.66 18.45
C GLU A 59 6.50 8.61 18.14
N HIS A 60 5.35 8.06 17.72
CA HIS A 60 4.17 8.83 17.36
C HIS A 60 3.10 8.69 18.45
N TYR A 61 2.68 9.83 18.99
CA TYR A 61 1.70 9.97 20.07
C TYR A 61 0.44 10.69 19.56
N THR A 62 -0.41 9.98 18.83
CA THR A 62 -1.67 10.52 18.26
C THR A 62 -2.80 10.62 19.27
N GLY A 63 -2.65 9.97 20.43
CA GLY A 63 -3.75 9.75 21.37
C GLY A 63 -4.63 8.56 21.01
N ASP A 64 -4.17 7.69 20.09
CA ASP A 64 -4.85 6.44 19.76
C ASP A 64 -4.90 5.50 20.99
N VAL A 65 -5.99 4.73 21.08
CA VAL A 65 -6.20 3.75 22.14
C VAL A 65 -5.72 2.39 21.66
N MET A 66 -4.73 1.80 22.35
CA MET A 66 -4.25 0.44 22.06
C MET A 66 -5.36 -0.58 22.34
N TRP A 67 -6.01 -0.46 23.50
CA TRP A 67 -7.26 -1.15 23.81
C TRP A 67 -7.95 -0.50 25.02
N CYS A 68 -9.27 -0.68 25.11
CA CYS A 68 -10.06 -0.25 26.25
C CYS A 68 -11.20 -1.23 26.55
N HIS A 69 -11.60 -1.27 27.81
CA HIS A 69 -12.80 -1.99 28.22
C HIS A 69 -13.42 -1.33 29.47
N THR A 70 -14.75 -1.27 29.49
CA THR A 70 -15.54 -0.86 30.65
C THR A 70 -16.60 -1.91 30.92
N GLU A 71 -16.45 -2.65 32.02
CA GLU A 71 -17.40 -3.64 32.50
C GLU A 71 -18.34 -2.99 33.53
N ASN A 72 -19.63 -3.00 33.23
CA ASN A 72 -20.67 -2.39 34.05
C ASN A 72 -21.81 -3.35 34.43
N SER A 73 -21.74 -4.61 33.99
CA SER A 73 -22.73 -5.64 34.21
C SER A 73 -22.43 -6.48 35.46
N ILE A 74 -21.28 -6.29 36.11
CA ILE A 74 -20.97 -6.89 37.41
C ILE A 74 -21.78 -6.15 38.49
N PRO A 75 -22.73 -6.81 39.18
CA PRO A 75 -23.55 -6.14 40.18
C PRO A 75 -22.69 -5.47 41.26
N GLY A 76 -22.86 -4.16 41.44
CA GLY A 76 -22.13 -3.38 42.45
C GLY A 76 -20.69 -3.04 42.11
N ALA A 77 -20.20 -3.32 40.89
CA ALA A 77 -18.85 -2.95 40.46
C ALA A 77 -18.85 -2.35 39.04
N VAL A 78 -18.06 -1.30 38.87
CA VAL A 78 -17.66 -0.78 37.54
C VAL A 78 -16.16 -0.94 37.44
N VAL A 79 -15.69 -1.65 36.42
CA VAL A 79 -14.27 -1.89 36.18
C VAL A 79 -13.91 -1.31 34.82
N THR A 80 -12.97 -0.37 34.80
CA THR A 80 -12.51 0.31 33.59
C THR A 80 -11.00 0.18 33.46
N GLU A 81 -10.52 -0.17 32.27
CA GLU A 81 -9.10 -0.22 31.93
C GLU A 81 -8.93 0.31 30.50
N VAL A 82 -7.95 1.22 30.32
CA VAL A 82 -7.63 1.85 29.05
C VAL A 82 -6.13 1.91 28.91
N ARG A 83 -5.61 1.55 27.73
CA ARG A 83 -4.18 1.68 27.42
C ARG A 83 -3.97 2.48 26.14
N PRO A 84 -3.11 3.51 26.17
CA PRO A 84 -2.79 4.29 24.98
C PRO A 84 -1.88 3.47 24.05
N GLU A 85 -1.97 3.78 22.75
CA GLU A 85 -1.05 3.27 21.73
C GLU A 85 0.11 4.27 21.53
N VAL A 86 1.31 3.72 21.40
CA VAL A 86 2.50 4.44 20.91
C VAL A 86 3.06 3.61 19.78
N THR A 87 3.29 4.24 18.63
CA THR A 87 3.84 3.57 17.44
C THR A 87 5.23 4.11 17.11
N LEU A 88 6.09 3.25 16.59
CA LEU A 88 7.39 3.67 16.06
C LEU A 88 7.25 3.88 14.55
N VAL A 89 7.61 5.06 14.06
CA VAL A 89 7.52 5.41 12.64
C VAL A 89 8.91 5.56 12.07
N VAL A 90 9.16 4.92 10.93
CA VAL A 90 10.32 5.16 10.07
C VAL A 90 9.81 5.84 8.80
N ARG A 91 10.21 7.09 8.58
CA ARG A 91 9.77 7.92 7.46
C ARG A 91 10.91 8.20 6.48
N MET A 92 10.56 8.22 5.21
CA MET A 92 11.38 8.72 4.10
C MET A 92 10.49 9.52 3.15
N VAL A 93 11.04 10.57 2.52
CA VAL A 93 10.36 11.29 1.43
C VAL A 93 11.18 11.14 0.16
N SER A 94 10.49 10.81 -0.94
CA SER A 94 11.08 10.76 -2.28
C SER A 94 10.31 11.69 -3.21
N THR A 95 11.04 12.61 -3.85
CA THR A 95 10.47 13.59 -4.78
C THR A 95 10.81 13.17 -6.20
N LEU A 96 9.81 12.69 -6.93
CA LEU A 96 9.94 12.29 -8.33
C LEU A 96 9.29 13.36 -9.20
N ALA A 97 10.13 14.18 -9.82
CA ALA A 97 9.71 15.35 -10.59
C ALA A 97 8.78 16.26 -9.77
N ASN A 98 7.49 16.32 -10.11
CA ASN A 98 6.48 17.14 -9.44
C ASN A 98 5.77 16.44 -8.27
N TYR A 99 6.03 15.15 -8.02
CA TYR A 99 5.35 14.36 -7.00
C TYR A 99 6.23 14.13 -5.77
N ASP A 100 5.64 14.30 -4.58
CA ASP A 100 6.27 13.97 -3.31
C ASP A 100 5.59 12.74 -2.69
N TYR A 101 6.36 11.66 -2.50
CA TYR A 101 5.91 10.43 -1.87
C TYR A 101 6.46 10.36 -0.44
N ILE A 102 5.57 10.45 0.55
CA ILE A 102 5.91 10.34 1.98
C ILE A 102 5.66 8.89 2.39
N VAL A 103 6.71 8.12 2.60
CA VAL A 103 6.64 6.68 2.90
C VAL A 103 6.90 6.44 4.37
N ASP A 104 5.90 5.90 5.07
CA ASP A 104 5.97 5.56 6.48
C ASP A 104 5.85 4.06 6.70
N TRP A 105 6.76 3.51 7.50
CA TRP A 105 6.60 2.22 8.14
C TRP A 105 6.31 2.43 9.63
N GLU A 106 5.08 2.11 10.04
CA GLU A 106 4.64 2.20 11.42
C GLU A 106 4.64 0.82 12.08
N PHE A 107 5.31 0.69 13.23
CA PHE A 107 5.37 -0.52 14.03
C PHE A 107 4.59 -0.32 15.34
N LYS A 108 3.64 -1.21 15.60
CA LYS A 108 2.74 -1.12 16.76
C LYS A 108 3.10 -2.16 17.81
N GLN A 109 2.94 -1.82 19.09
CA GLN A 109 3.15 -2.76 20.21
C GLN A 109 2.22 -3.98 20.17
N SER A 110 1.09 -3.88 19.48
CA SER A 110 0.16 -4.99 19.22
C SER A 110 0.73 -6.06 18.26
N GLY A 111 1.87 -5.77 17.61
CA GLY A 111 2.47 -6.61 16.58
C GLY A 111 2.06 -6.23 15.16
N SER A 112 1.15 -5.26 14.97
CA SER A 112 0.79 -4.78 13.64
C SER A 112 1.91 -3.96 13.00
N ILE A 113 2.07 -4.12 11.69
CA ILE A 113 2.93 -3.30 10.83
C ILE A 113 2.02 -2.60 9.84
N LYS A 114 2.14 -1.28 9.72
CA LYS A 114 1.32 -0.48 8.81
C LYS A 114 2.26 0.31 7.89
N ALA A 115 2.21 -0.01 6.60
CA ALA A 115 2.87 0.76 5.56
C ALA A 115 1.88 1.82 5.02
N VAL A 116 2.30 3.07 4.98
CA VAL A 116 1.48 4.20 4.51
C VAL A 116 2.28 4.99 3.49
N VAL A 117 1.60 5.44 2.44
CA VAL A 117 2.16 6.38 1.47
C VAL A 117 1.25 7.59 1.39
N GLY A 118 1.78 8.74 1.77
CA GLY A 118 1.19 10.06 1.51
C GLY A 118 1.64 10.59 0.16
N LEU A 119 0.73 11.29 -0.53
CA LEU A 119 1.02 12.00 -1.77
C LEU A 119 0.90 13.51 -1.55
N SER A 120 1.90 14.26 -1.98
CA SER A 120 1.91 15.71 -2.04
C SER A 120 2.59 16.19 -3.33
N GLY A 121 3.02 17.45 -3.36
CA GLY A 121 3.70 18.06 -4.48
C GLY A 121 2.79 18.91 -5.35
N MET A 122 3.10 18.94 -6.65
CA MET A 122 2.42 19.76 -7.65
C MET A 122 1.77 18.89 -8.71
N LEU A 123 0.58 19.28 -9.16
CA LEU A 123 -0.07 18.60 -10.28
C LEU A 123 0.73 18.80 -11.56
N GLU A 124 0.83 17.74 -12.36
CA GLU A 124 1.31 17.84 -13.73
C GLU A 124 0.22 18.48 -14.58
N VAL A 125 0.52 19.66 -15.14
CA VAL A 125 -0.47 20.48 -15.84
C VAL A 125 -0.16 20.61 -17.33
N ARG A 126 -1.22 20.64 -18.12
CA ARG A 126 -1.21 20.91 -19.55
C ARG A 126 -1.84 22.27 -19.82
N GLY A 127 -1.23 23.02 -20.74
CA GLY A 127 -1.81 24.28 -21.24
C GLY A 127 -3.00 24.01 -22.15
N LEU A 128 -4.09 24.76 -21.95
CA LEU A 128 -5.30 24.74 -22.78
C LEU A 128 -5.73 26.18 -23.05
N ASN A 129 -6.23 26.48 -24.24
CA ASN A 129 -6.90 27.76 -24.49
C ASN A 129 -8.36 27.69 -24.01
N GLY A 130 -8.57 27.94 -22.71
CA GLY A 130 -9.89 27.96 -22.09
C GLY A 130 -9.83 28.60 -20.71
N THR A 131 -10.82 29.46 -20.41
CA THR A 131 -10.92 30.16 -19.11
C THR A 131 -12.03 29.58 -18.23
N HIS A 132 -13.02 28.94 -18.84
CA HIS A 132 -14.19 28.38 -18.16
C HIS A 132 -14.53 27.01 -18.73
N THR A 133 -15.11 26.13 -17.91
CA THR A 133 -15.41 24.74 -18.29
C THR A 133 -16.43 24.62 -19.41
N ASP A 134 -17.36 25.57 -19.53
CA ASP A 134 -18.38 25.62 -20.59
C ASP A 134 -17.81 25.95 -21.98
N GLN A 135 -16.57 26.46 -22.04
CA GLN A 135 -15.84 26.74 -23.28
C GLN A 135 -15.15 25.51 -23.85
N ILE A 136 -15.00 24.44 -23.06
CA ILE A 136 -14.34 23.20 -23.48
C ILE A 136 -15.36 22.34 -24.22
N GLN A 137 -15.27 22.34 -25.55
CA GLN A 137 -16.17 21.58 -26.43
C GLN A 137 -15.55 20.30 -27.00
N GLU A 138 -14.25 20.11 -26.78
CA GLU A 138 -13.51 18.93 -27.20
C GLU A 138 -13.30 17.97 -26.03
N GLU A 139 -12.94 16.73 -26.35
CA GLU A 139 -12.51 15.78 -25.34
C GLU A 139 -11.17 16.24 -24.76
N VAL A 140 -11.14 16.44 -23.44
CA VAL A 140 -9.93 16.78 -22.70
C VAL A 140 -9.64 15.70 -21.67
N TYR A 141 -8.38 15.32 -21.55
CA TYR A 141 -7.93 14.21 -20.70
C TYR A 141 -7.56 14.69 -19.29
N GLY A 142 -8.40 15.55 -18.72
CA GLY A 142 -8.13 16.17 -17.43
C GLY A 142 -9.25 17.07 -16.94
N THR A 143 -8.99 17.80 -15.86
CA THR A 143 -9.90 18.78 -15.26
C THR A 143 -9.30 20.18 -15.37
N LEU A 144 -10.11 21.18 -15.74
CA LEU A 144 -9.68 22.59 -15.73
C LEU A 144 -9.54 23.06 -14.27
N LEU A 145 -8.31 23.35 -13.85
CA LEU A 145 -7.99 23.74 -12.47
C LEU A 145 -7.98 25.25 -12.28
N ALA A 146 -7.53 25.96 -13.31
CA ALA A 146 -7.44 27.42 -13.37
C ALA A 146 -7.52 27.86 -14.84
N GLU A 147 -7.57 29.17 -15.08
CA GLU A 147 -7.45 29.72 -16.42
C GLU A 147 -6.25 29.08 -17.14
N ASN A 148 -6.51 28.53 -18.32
CA ASN A 148 -5.53 27.90 -19.18
C ASN A 148 -4.79 26.67 -18.62
N THR A 149 -5.24 26.12 -17.49
CA THR A 149 -4.50 25.10 -16.75
C THR A 149 -5.32 23.84 -16.55
N LEU A 150 -4.99 22.79 -17.31
CA LEU A 150 -5.64 21.48 -17.24
C LEU A 150 -4.78 20.53 -16.39
N GLY A 151 -5.34 19.97 -15.31
CA GLY A 151 -4.71 18.88 -14.56
C GLY A 151 -5.00 17.55 -15.25
N ALA A 152 -3.95 16.86 -15.73
CA ALA A 152 -4.09 15.61 -16.47
C ALA A 152 -4.58 14.47 -15.57
N TYR A 153 -5.47 13.61 -16.06
CA TYR A 153 -5.83 12.38 -15.34
C TYR A 153 -4.67 11.38 -15.38
N HIS A 154 -4.33 10.85 -14.21
CA HIS A 154 -3.24 9.88 -14.02
C HIS A 154 -3.51 9.03 -12.77
N ASP A 155 -2.83 7.89 -12.71
CA ASP A 155 -2.91 6.95 -11.59
C ASP A 155 -1.55 6.85 -10.89
N HIS A 156 -1.56 6.53 -9.60
CA HIS A 156 -0.38 6.18 -8.83
C HIS A 156 -0.49 4.73 -8.37
N PHE A 157 0.37 3.86 -8.91
CA PHE A 157 0.47 2.46 -8.48
C PHE A 157 1.80 2.24 -7.77
N LEU A 158 1.73 1.67 -6.57
CA LEU A 158 2.89 1.24 -5.81
C LEU A 158 2.75 -0.25 -5.51
N ILE A 159 3.83 -0.99 -5.70
CA ILE A 159 3.91 -2.42 -5.38
C ILE A 159 4.98 -2.64 -4.32
N TYR A 160 4.59 -3.32 -3.24
CA TYR A 160 5.48 -3.68 -2.15
C TYR A 160 6.01 -5.09 -2.35
N HIS A 161 7.32 -5.25 -2.19
CA HIS A 161 7.94 -6.57 -2.01
C HIS A 161 7.97 -6.89 -0.50
N LEU A 162 7.13 -7.82 -0.07
CA LEU A 162 7.00 -8.26 1.32
C LEU A 162 7.47 -9.71 1.46
N ASP A 163 8.75 -9.88 1.79
CA ASP A 163 9.35 -11.19 2.07
C ASP A 163 9.04 -11.57 3.52
N LEU A 164 7.98 -12.37 3.71
CA LEU A 164 7.45 -12.69 5.03
C LEU A 164 7.91 -14.07 5.49
N ASP A 165 8.73 -14.09 6.55
CA ASP A 165 9.16 -15.29 7.26
C ASP A 165 8.42 -15.45 8.59
N VAL A 166 7.11 -15.72 8.53
CA VAL A 166 6.28 -15.85 9.73
C VAL A 166 6.74 -17.07 10.55
N ASP A 167 7.44 -16.83 11.66
CA ASP A 167 8.02 -17.87 12.53
C ASP A 167 8.88 -18.89 11.73
N GLY A 168 9.58 -18.40 10.70
CA GLY A 168 10.43 -19.14 9.76
C GLY A 168 9.93 -19.12 8.31
N GLU A 169 10.77 -19.61 7.39
CA GLU A 169 10.58 -19.50 5.93
C GLU A 169 9.47 -20.40 5.34
N ALA A 170 9.12 -21.49 6.04
CA ALA A 170 8.16 -22.47 5.54
C ALA A 170 6.71 -21.98 5.73
N ASN A 171 6.27 -21.04 4.89
CA ASN A 171 4.97 -20.38 4.98
C ASN A 171 3.98 -20.85 3.91
N SER A 172 2.73 -20.42 4.03
CA SER A 172 1.65 -20.70 3.08
C SER A 172 0.69 -19.53 3.01
N PHE A 173 0.22 -19.21 1.81
CA PHE A 173 -0.82 -18.21 1.61
C PHE A 173 -2.22 -18.86 1.68
N VAL A 174 -3.10 -18.28 2.48
CA VAL A 174 -4.47 -18.75 2.68
C VAL A 174 -5.43 -17.61 2.38
N ASN A 175 -6.34 -17.83 1.43
CA ASN A 175 -7.46 -16.95 1.16
C ASN A 175 -8.70 -17.50 1.87
N SER A 176 -9.18 -16.76 2.87
CA SER A 176 -10.36 -17.09 3.67
C SER A 176 -11.54 -16.23 3.24
N THR A 177 -12.46 -16.78 2.45
CA THR A 177 -13.63 -16.05 1.96
C THR A 177 -14.80 -16.18 2.92
N LEU A 178 -15.48 -15.07 3.20
CA LEU A 178 -16.73 -15.03 3.96
C LEU A 178 -17.89 -15.42 3.04
N GLN A 179 -18.66 -16.45 3.44
CA GLN A 179 -19.71 -17.03 2.62
C GLN A 179 -21.03 -17.12 3.38
N THR A 180 -22.10 -16.55 2.81
CA THR A 180 -23.45 -16.70 3.33
C THR A 180 -23.94 -18.14 3.13
N THR A 181 -24.29 -18.80 4.23
CA THR A 181 -24.83 -20.15 4.26
C THR A 181 -26.30 -20.10 4.70
N ARG A 182 -27.15 -20.81 3.96
CA ARG A 182 -28.57 -20.95 4.31
C ARG A 182 -28.73 -22.03 5.38
N VAL A 183 -29.55 -21.76 6.39
CA VAL A 183 -29.90 -22.76 7.38
C VAL A 183 -30.79 -23.82 6.72
N ARG A 184 -30.40 -25.09 6.86
CA ARG A 184 -31.16 -26.25 6.34
C ARG A 184 -32.14 -26.83 7.34
N ASP A 185 -31.93 -26.54 8.63
CA ASP A 185 -32.81 -26.97 9.70
C ASP A 185 -34.05 -26.09 9.77
N ASN A 186 -35.22 -26.70 9.60
CA ASN A 186 -36.51 -26.02 9.67
C ASN A 186 -36.88 -25.56 11.10
N GLY A 187 -36.16 -26.03 12.12
CA GLY A 187 -36.36 -25.62 13.52
C GLY A 187 -35.69 -24.29 13.89
N SER A 188 -34.81 -23.73 13.06
CA SER A 188 -34.13 -22.47 13.38
C SER A 188 -35.00 -21.25 13.02
N PRO A 189 -35.15 -20.27 13.91
CA PRO A 189 -35.78 -18.99 13.57
C PRO A 189 -34.92 -18.17 12.59
N ARG A 190 -33.62 -18.48 12.47
CA ARG A 190 -32.69 -17.84 11.54
C ARG A 190 -32.72 -18.55 10.19
N LYS A 191 -32.73 -17.76 9.11
CA LYS A 191 -32.71 -18.28 7.73
C LYS A 191 -31.30 -18.45 7.16
N SER A 192 -30.32 -17.72 7.69
CA SER A 192 -28.94 -17.73 7.23
C SER A 192 -27.94 -17.30 8.31
N TYR A 193 -26.69 -17.65 8.07
CA TYR A 193 -25.50 -17.21 8.79
C TYR A 193 -24.36 -17.07 7.77
N TRP A 194 -23.20 -16.53 8.17
CA TRP A 194 -22.01 -16.57 7.35
C TRP A 194 -21.00 -17.54 7.96
N THR A 195 -20.19 -18.15 7.11
CA THR A 195 -19.09 -19.03 7.49
C THR A 195 -17.82 -18.60 6.74
N VAL A 196 -16.67 -19.12 7.16
CA VAL A 196 -15.40 -18.91 6.48
C VAL A 196 -15.06 -20.16 5.66
N ALA A 197 -14.72 -19.96 4.40
CA ALA A 197 -14.16 -21.00 3.54
C ALA A 197 -12.72 -20.63 3.19
N SER A 198 -11.77 -21.37 3.77
CA SER A 198 -10.34 -21.13 3.58
C SER A 198 -9.76 -22.03 2.49
N LYS A 199 -9.02 -21.44 1.55
CA LYS A 199 -8.27 -22.15 0.51
C LYS A 199 -6.79 -21.77 0.62
N THR A 200 -5.93 -22.76 0.85
CA THR A 200 -4.47 -22.58 0.72
C THR A 200 -4.10 -22.57 -0.76
N ALA A 201 -3.43 -21.51 -1.22
CA ALA A 201 -2.91 -21.45 -2.58
C ALA A 201 -1.87 -22.55 -2.80
N LYS A 202 -1.96 -23.26 -3.95
CA LYS A 202 -1.04 -24.34 -4.30
C LYS A 202 -0.02 -23.92 -5.36
N THR A 203 -0.36 -22.89 -6.12
CA THR A 203 0.47 -22.31 -7.18
C THR A 203 0.36 -20.79 -7.15
N GLU A 204 1.25 -20.10 -7.85
CA GLU A 204 1.21 -18.64 -8.00
C GLU A 204 -0.08 -18.14 -8.68
N SER A 205 -0.71 -18.98 -9.53
CA SER A 205 -2.00 -18.62 -10.13
C SER A 205 -3.14 -18.58 -9.12
N ASP A 206 -3.08 -19.40 -8.07
CA ASP A 206 -4.08 -19.38 -6.98
C ASP A 206 -3.96 -18.14 -6.07
N SER A 207 -2.81 -17.47 -6.07
CA SER A 207 -2.48 -16.34 -5.20
C SER A 207 -2.56 -14.97 -5.88
N ARG A 208 -3.07 -14.91 -7.12
CA ARG A 208 -3.40 -13.66 -7.81
C ARG A 208 -4.76 -13.14 -7.35
N ILE A 209 -4.77 -12.12 -6.50
CA ILE A 209 -6.01 -11.63 -5.88
C ILE A 209 -6.39 -10.26 -6.43
N GLN A 210 -7.62 -10.17 -6.93
CA GLN A 210 -8.34 -8.90 -7.13
C GLN A 210 -9.23 -8.67 -5.90
N LEU A 211 -8.88 -7.66 -5.12
CA LEU A 211 -9.63 -7.28 -3.93
C LEU A 211 -10.97 -6.64 -4.32
N GLY A 212 -11.95 -6.68 -3.42
CA GLY A 212 -13.28 -6.11 -3.65
C GLY A 212 -14.29 -7.05 -4.34
N LEU A 213 -13.84 -8.15 -4.99
CA LEU A 213 -14.75 -9.11 -5.62
C LEU A 213 -15.58 -9.91 -4.59
N LYS A 214 -14.95 -10.29 -3.47
CA LYS A 214 -15.59 -11.01 -2.36
C LYS A 214 -14.98 -10.56 -1.03
N PRO A 215 -15.77 -10.52 0.05
CA PRO A 215 -15.23 -10.30 1.39
C PRO A 215 -14.31 -11.46 1.75
N SER A 216 -13.02 -11.17 1.92
CA SER A 216 -11.99 -12.18 2.16
C SER A 216 -10.91 -11.65 3.10
N GLU A 217 -10.36 -12.56 3.89
CA GLU A 217 -9.14 -12.35 4.67
C GLU A 217 -7.99 -13.04 3.95
N LEU A 218 -6.90 -12.31 3.74
CA LEU A 218 -5.70 -12.80 3.08
C LEU A 218 -4.63 -13.03 4.14
N LEU A 219 -4.23 -14.28 4.35
CA LEU A 219 -3.32 -14.66 5.43
C LEU A 219 -2.03 -15.27 4.87
N VAL A 220 -0.91 -14.90 5.48
CA VAL A 220 0.35 -15.64 5.37
C VAL A 220 0.56 -16.35 6.70
N VAL A 221 0.62 -17.68 6.65
CA VAL A 221 0.65 -18.52 7.84
C VAL A 221 1.82 -19.48 7.82
N ASN A 222 2.29 -19.88 8.99
CA ASN A 222 3.20 -20.99 9.15
C ASN A 222 2.42 -22.26 9.53
N PRO A 223 2.24 -23.23 8.62
CA PRO A 223 1.47 -24.43 8.92
C PRO A 223 2.16 -25.36 9.94
N ASN A 224 3.47 -25.19 10.16
CA ASN A 224 4.28 -26.02 11.05
C ASN A 224 4.33 -25.50 12.49
N LYS A 225 3.82 -24.28 12.73
CA LYS A 225 3.85 -23.60 14.02
C LYS A 225 2.42 -23.27 14.45
N LYS A 226 2.02 -23.79 15.61
CA LYS A 226 0.65 -23.67 16.10
C LYS A 226 0.60 -23.06 17.49
N THR A 227 -0.45 -22.30 17.74
CA THR A 227 -0.81 -21.84 19.08
C THR A 227 -1.22 -23.02 19.96
N LYS A 228 -1.36 -22.79 21.27
CA LYS A 228 -1.78 -23.82 22.24
C LYS A 228 -3.12 -24.48 21.89
N VAL A 229 -4.01 -23.76 21.22
CA VAL A 229 -5.33 -24.25 20.80
C VAL A 229 -5.33 -24.87 19.39
N GLY A 230 -4.17 -24.88 18.71
CA GLY A 230 -3.97 -25.60 17.45
C GLY A 230 -4.09 -24.76 16.17
N SER A 231 -4.35 -23.45 16.27
CA SER A 231 -4.38 -22.57 15.10
C SER A 231 -2.96 -22.27 14.59
N PRO A 232 -2.71 -22.25 13.28
CA PRO A 232 -1.41 -21.83 12.76
C PRO A 232 -1.14 -20.37 13.10
N VAL A 233 0.12 -20.02 13.37
CA VAL A 233 0.56 -18.63 13.52
C VAL A 233 0.58 -17.94 12.15
N GLY A 234 0.29 -16.64 12.10
CA GLY A 234 0.10 -15.93 10.84
C GLY A 234 -0.01 -14.42 10.98
N TYR A 235 0.18 -13.74 9.86
CA TYR A 235 -0.23 -12.36 9.64
C TYR A 235 -1.35 -12.31 8.62
N HIS A 236 -2.23 -11.30 8.73
CA HIS A 236 -3.24 -11.02 7.72
C HIS A 236 -3.03 -9.64 7.11
N LEU A 237 -3.31 -9.52 5.81
CA LEU A 237 -3.27 -8.25 5.11
C LEU A 237 -4.63 -7.55 5.24
N ILE A 238 -4.62 -6.34 5.80
CA ILE A 238 -5.77 -5.43 5.79
C ILE A 238 -5.46 -4.34 4.75
N PRO A 239 -6.02 -4.43 3.53
CA PRO A 239 -5.78 -3.42 2.50
C PRO A 239 -6.53 -2.12 2.80
N GLY A 240 -6.00 -1.01 2.29
CA GLY A 240 -6.73 0.26 2.20
C GLY A 240 -7.79 0.24 1.10
N LEU A 241 -8.14 1.42 0.57
CA LEU A 241 -9.00 1.51 -0.60
C LEU A 241 -8.34 0.82 -1.80
N VAL A 242 -9.10 -0.03 -2.49
CA VAL A 242 -8.61 -0.85 -3.58
C VAL A 242 -8.91 -0.16 -4.90
N VAL A 243 -7.87 0.06 -5.69
CA VAL A 243 -7.96 0.49 -7.09
C VAL A 243 -7.17 -0.52 -7.94
N GLY A 244 -7.70 -0.87 -9.11
CA GLY A 244 -6.99 -1.64 -10.13
C GLY A 244 -6.71 -0.74 -11.34
N SER A 245 -5.78 -1.15 -12.20
CA SER A 245 -5.54 -0.42 -13.44
C SER A 245 -6.81 -0.36 -14.30
N SER A 246 -7.04 0.81 -14.91
CA SER A 246 -8.13 1.05 -15.85
C SER A 246 -7.69 0.95 -17.33
N LEU A 247 -6.42 0.68 -17.59
CA LEU A 247 -5.90 0.46 -18.95
C LEU A 247 -6.33 -0.92 -19.47
N SER A 248 -6.44 -1.05 -20.79
CA SER A 248 -6.72 -2.35 -21.41
C SER A 248 -5.49 -3.25 -21.34
N ASP A 249 -5.71 -4.56 -21.29
CA ASP A 249 -4.64 -5.57 -21.17
C ASP A 249 -3.65 -5.57 -22.35
N ASP A 250 -4.04 -5.02 -23.49
CA ASP A 250 -3.25 -4.91 -24.73
C ASP A 250 -2.56 -3.55 -24.92
N ASP A 251 -2.73 -2.62 -23.97
CA ASP A 251 -2.01 -1.35 -23.97
C ASP A 251 -0.53 -1.57 -23.61
N TYR A 252 0.39 -0.91 -24.32
CA TYR A 252 1.83 -1.00 -24.08
C TYR A 252 2.20 -0.61 -22.65
N ALA A 253 1.57 0.44 -22.11
CA ALA A 253 1.81 0.87 -20.73
C ALA A 253 1.31 -0.18 -19.73
N GLN A 254 0.20 -0.86 -20.02
CA GLN A 254 -0.31 -1.94 -19.19
C GLN A 254 0.57 -3.20 -19.28
N PHE A 255 1.20 -3.44 -20.43
CA PHE A 255 2.17 -4.53 -20.61
C PHE A 255 3.42 -4.30 -19.76
N GLN A 256 4.02 -3.11 -19.80
CA GLN A 256 5.16 -2.74 -18.94
C GLN A 256 4.76 -2.73 -17.45
N GLY A 257 3.59 -2.17 -17.14
CA GLY A 257 3.02 -2.09 -15.80
C GLY A 257 2.20 -3.32 -15.37
N ALA A 258 2.43 -4.51 -15.95
CA ALA A 258 1.56 -5.68 -15.76
C ALA A 258 1.41 -6.15 -14.29
N PHE A 259 2.37 -5.79 -13.43
CA PHE A 259 2.31 -6.05 -11.99
C PHE A 259 1.11 -5.36 -11.29
N THR A 260 0.52 -4.34 -11.90
CA THR A 260 -0.67 -3.62 -11.38
C THR A 260 -2.00 -4.35 -11.59
N LYS A 261 -2.01 -5.43 -12.38
CA LYS A 261 -3.23 -6.15 -12.78
C LYS A 261 -3.97 -6.84 -11.62
N TYR A 262 -3.23 -7.20 -10.58
CA TYR A 262 -3.77 -7.79 -9.36
C TYR A 262 -3.26 -6.99 -8.16
N ASN A 263 -4.07 -6.93 -7.11
CA ASN A 263 -3.71 -6.17 -5.91
C ASN A 263 -2.75 -6.93 -5.00
N VAL A 264 -2.79 -8.26 -5.05
CA VAL A 264 -1.90 -9.14 -4.30
C VAL A 264 -1.41 -10.26 -5.20
N TRP A 265 -0.13 -10.54 -5.08
CA TRP A 265 0.58 -11.64 -5.69
C TRP A 265 1.35 -12.38 -4.59
N VAL A 266 1.50 -13.70 -4.72
CA VAL A 266 2.42 -14.47 -3.87
C VAL A 266 3.21 -15.41 -4.77
N THR A 267 4.53 -15.26 -4.73
CA THR A 267 5.51 -16.06 -5.48
C THR A 267 6.40 -16.84 -4.51
N PRO A 268 6.99 -17.98 -4.93
CA PRO A 268 8.11 -18.57 -4.21
C PRO A 268 9.27 -17.59 -4.14
N TYR A 269 10.00 -17.58 -3.02
CA TYR A 269 11.19 -16.74 -2.91
C TYR A 269 12.20 -17.05 -4.01
N ASN A 270 12.65 -15.99 -4.68
CA ASN A 270 13.75 -16.05 -5.62
C ASN A 270 14.60 -14.79 -5.49
N LYS A 271 15.89 -14.97 -5.19
CA LYS A 271 16.84 -13.88 -4.97
C LYS A 271 16.94 -12.90 -6.17
N SER A 272 16.69 -13.36 -7.40
CA SER A 272 16.75 -12.51 -8.59
C SER A 272 15.46 -11.72 -8.85
N GLU A 273 14.33 -12.11 -8.26
CA GLU A 273 13.02 -11.50 -8.50
C GLU A 273 12.79 -10.33 -7.54
N LYS A 274 13.40 -9.18 -7.86
CA LYS A 274 13.42 -8.01 -6.96
C LYS A 274 12.59 -6.83 -7.45
N TRP A 275 12.40 -6.72 -8.77
CA TRP A 275 11.84 -5.53 -9.42
C TRP A 275 10.63 -5.96 -10.25
N ALA A 276 9.43 -5.51 -9.86
CA ALA A 276 8.18 -6.00 -10.45
C ALA A 276 8.01 -5.63 -11.94
N GLY A 277 8.57 -4.50 -12.37
CA GLY A 277 8.62 -4.08 -13.79
C GLY A 277 9.81 -4.66 -14.56
N GLY A 278 10.64 -5.50 -13.96
CA GLY A 278 11.88 -6.00 -14.54
C GLY A 278 13.13 -5.22 -14.11
N LEU A 279 14.30 -5.74 -14.45
CA LEU A 279 15.60 -5.14 -14.08
C LEU A 279 15.93 -3.88 -14.89
N TYR A 280 15.53 -3.87 -16.16
CA TYR A 280 15.69 -2.74 -17.08
C TYR A 280 14.29 -2.32 -17.51
N VAL A 281 13.85 -1.15 -17.05
CA VAL A 281 12.45 -0.69 -17.20
C VAL A 281 12.32 0.40 -18.27
N ASP A 282 13.34 1.25 -18.40
CA ASP A 282 13.41 2.24 -19.48
C ASP A 282 13.38 1.53 -20.85
N GLN A 283 12.39 1.89 -21.67
CA GLN A 283 12.12 1.29 -22.98
C GLN A 283 11.89 -0.24 -22.99
N SER A 284 11.32 -0.79 -21.90
CA SER A 284 11.00 -2.23 -21.76
C SER A 284 9.82 -2.75 -22.59
#